data_AF-A0A820EHL7-F1
#
_entry.id   AF-A0A820EHL7-F1
#
_cell.length_a   1.000
_cell.length_b   1.000
_cell.length_c   1.000
_cell.angle_alpha   90.00
_cell.angle_beta   90.00
_cell.angle_gamma   90.00
#
_symmetry.space_group_name_H-M   'P 1'
#
loop_
_entity.id
_entity.type
_entity.pdbx_description
1 polymer ?
#
loop_
_entity_poly.entity_id
_entity_poly.type
_entity_poly.pdbx_seq_one_letter_code
_entity_poly.pdbx_strand_id
1 'polypeptide(L)'
;MNINVKKQIVTLELNNQRITVPIINTIKSIKIPVVSSNTVLLPPHSIQTTSVAIAISSISLPFVPPSSSLKHYKFIRDKNKALDFQNYHSTILVSNSKKNLEIIRKGACLGYLLCSSLLQRPRIFYSSLYKSLGATRRTGMIPASSDFLTDKSSNDCSVSSCHTIIQLRQDFQKSVSNVTQLVVDVTLKTIHSLVDKIQDRQQKQNLLLLFMHFRGIFDTTKHNIARTPIPHVISTVPHSPPASRPYPQRGKEEAMYQLIQEFLHVGLIVESNSPYAASAILVKKKIILLDWWLIINDLMP
;
A
#
# COMPACT_ATOMS: atom_id res chain seq x y z
N MET A 1 -35.81 -15.11 -7.86
CA MET A 1 -35.03 -14.20 -6.99
C MET A 1 -35.95 -13.10 -6.49
N ASN A 2 -36.02 -12.87 -5.18
CA ASN A 2 -36.90 -11.88 -4.55
C ASN A 2 -36.07 -10.96 -3.64
N ILE A 3 -36.15 -9.65 -3.84
CA ILE A 3 -35.42 -8.65 -3.05
C ILE A 3 -36.41 -7.91 -2.16
N ASN A 4 -36.34 -8.14 -0.85
CA ASN A 4 -37.13 -7.37 0.11
C ASN A 4 -36.31 -6.19 0.62
N VAL A 5 -36.48 -5.03 -0.01
CA VAL A 5 -35.75 -3.80 0.31
C VAL A 5 -36.01 -3.34 1.76
N LYS A 6 -37.26 -3.43 2.21
CA LYS A 6 -37.66 -3.00 3.56
C LYS A 6 -37.02 -3.84 4.67
N LYS A 7 -36.83 -5.15 4.41
CA LYS A 7 -36.18 -6.08 5.33
C LYS A 7 -34.68 -6.27 5.07
N GLN A 8 -34.12 -5.63 4.04
CA GLN A 8 -32.72 -5.79 3.62
C GLN A 8 -32.33 -7.27 3.44
N ILE A 9 -33.16 -8.03 2.74
CA ILE A 9 -32.94 -9.47 2.52
C ILE A 9 -33.05 -9.78 1.02
N VAL A 10 -32.09 -10.52 0.49
CA VAL A 10 -32.18 -11.16 -0.82
C VAL A 10 -32.53 -12.62 -0.62
N THR A 11 -33.58 -13.08 -1.29
CA THR A 11 -33.96 -14.48 -1.29
C THR A 11 -33.79 -15.09 -2.67
N LEU A 12 -32.98 -16.15 -2.73
CA LEU A 12 -32.74 -16.97 -3.90
C LEU A 12 -33.48 -18.29 -3.70
N GLU A 13 -34.21 -18.72 -4.73
CA GLU A 13 -34.94 -19.99 -4.70
C GLU A 13 -34.54 -20.77 -5.94
N LEU A 14 -34.01 -21.98 -5.72
CA LEU A 14 -33.55 -22.90 -6.76
C LEU A 14 -33.89 -24.32 -6.31
N ASN A 15 -34.56 -25.11 -7.15
CA ASN A 15 -34.90 -26.52 -6.87
C ASN A 15 -35.58 -26.75 -5.50
N ASN A 16 -36.61 -25.95 -5.18
CA ASN A 16 -37.30 -25.96 -3.87
C ASN A 16 -36.40 -25.68 -2.65
N GLN A 17 -35.16 -25.20 -2.86
CA GLN A 17 -34.29 -24.70 -1.79
C GLN A 17 -34.30 -23.18 -1.79
N ARG A 18 -34.62 -22.61 -0.63
CA ARG A 18 -34.71 -21.17 -0.42
C ARG A 18 -33.53 -20.68 0.41
N ILE A 19 -32.60 -19.97 -0.23
CA ILE A 19 -31.44 -19.35 0.42
C ILE A 19 -31.79 -17.89 0.71
N THR A 20 -31.72 -17.52 1.98
CA THR A 20 -31.99 -16.16 2.45
C THR A 20 -30.68 -15.50 2.84
N VAL A 21 -30.23 -14.52 2.06
CA VAL A 21 -29.01 -13.76 2.32
C VAL A 21 -29.39 -12.40 2.90
N PRO A 22 -29.08 -12.11 4.17
CA PRO A 22 -29.26 -10.77 4.71
C PRO A 22 -28.27 -9.82 4.03
N ILE A 23 -28.76 -8.69 3.50
CA ILE A 23 -27.93 -7.56 3.12
C ILE A 23 -27.49 -6.92 4.45
N ILE A 24 -26.32 -7.34 4.95
CA ILE A 24 -25.75 -6.79 6.19
C ILE A 24 -25.39 -5.32 5.93
N ASN A 25 -26.33 -4.42 6.19
CA ASN A 25 -26.15 -2.99 5.97
C ASN A 25 -25.44 -2.30 7.15
N THR A 26 -24.82 -3.07 8.04
CA THR A 26 -23.94 -2.53 9.07
C THR A 26 -22.52 -2.61 8.55
N ILE A 27 -22.08 -1.53 7.92
CA ILE A 27 -20.66 -1.20 7.91
C ILE A 27 -20.30 -1.00 9.39
N LYS A 28 -19.97 -2.10 10.07
CA LYS A 28 -19.38 -2.05 11.40
C LYS A 28 -18.05 -1.34 11.21
N SER A 29 -18.07 -0.02 11.42
CA SER A 29 -16.85 0.76 11.48
C SER A 29 -16.00 0.14 12.58
N ILE A 30 -14.81 -0.32 12.21
CA ILE A 30 -13.86 -0.83 13.18
C ILE A 30 -13.43 0.39 13.98
N LYS A 31 -13.65 0.33 15.30
CA LYS A 31 -13.30 1.40 16.23
C LYS A 31 -11.95 1.06 16.86
N ILE A 32 -10.93 1.83 16.53
CA ILE A 32 -9.60 1.66 17.12
C ILE A 32 -9.50 2.62 18.32
N PRO A 33 -9.36 2.14 19.56
CA PRO A 33 -9.30 3.01 20.72
C PRO A 33 -8.03 3.86 20.71
N VAL A 34 -8.18 5.16 20.97
CA VAL A 34 -7.08 6.10 21.22
C VAL A 34 -6.99 6.31 22.72
N VAL A 35 -5.85 5.96 23.31
CA VAL A 35 -5.63 6.00 24.75
C VAL A 35 -4.61 7.06 25.13
N SER A 36 -4.72 7.63 26.33
CA SER A 36 -3.70 8.55 26.85
C SER A 36 -2.39 7.83 27.12
N SER A 37 -1.27 8.35 26.61
CA SER A 37 0.06 7.77 26.87
C SER A 37 0.51 8.00 28.31
N ASN A 38 0.10 9.13 28.90
CA ASN A 38 0.53 9.61 30.21
C ASN A 38 -0.66 10.02 31.08
N THR A 39 -0.42 10.16 32.39
CA THR A 39 -1.38 10.82 33.28
C THR A 39 -1.22 12.33 33.13
N VAL A 40 -2.31 13.05 32.87
CA VAL A 40 -2.33 14.50 32.65
C VAL A 40 -3.27 15.15 33.65
N LEU A 41 -2.75 16.14 34.37
CA LEU A 41 -3.53 17.03 35.22
C LEU A 41 -3.95 18.23 34.37
N LEU A 42 -5.25 18.46 34.25
CA LEU A 42 -5.81 19.58 33.50
C LEU A 42 -6.36 20.62 34.49
N PRO A 43 -5.64 21.74 34.71
CA PRO A 43 -6.14 22.84 35.53
C PRO A 43 -7.50 23.37 35.05
N PRO A 44 -8.27 24.03 35.94
CA PRO A 44 -9.48 24.73 35.55
C PRO A 44 -9.27 25.68 34.37
N HIS A 45 -10.21 25.72 33.42
CA HIS A 45 -10.19 26.64 32.26
C HIS A 45 -8.89 26.63 31.43
N SER A 46 -8.21 25.48 31.35
CA SER A 46 -6.94 25.35 30.63
C SER A 46 -7.05 24.51 29.36
N ILE A 47 -6.06 24.66 28.49
CA ILE A 47 -5.86 23.86 27.29
C ILE A 47 -4.47 23.26 27.39
N GLN A 48 -4.35 21.96 27.19
CA GLN A 48 -3.07 21.26 27.23
C GLN A 48 -2.95 20.26 26.10
N THR A 49 -1.74 20.17 25.55
CA THR A 49 -1.37 19.11 24.61
C THR A 49 -1.05 17.84 25.39
N THR A 50 -1.69 16.73 25.04
CA THR A 50 -1.38 15.41 25.59
C THR A 50 -0.93 14.44 24.51
N SER A 51 -0.03 13.54 24.86
CA SER A 51 0.37 12.41 24.02
C SER A 51 -0.67 11.31 24.11
N VAL A 52 -1.04 10.78 22.95
CA VAL A 52 -1.95 9.64 22.82
C VAL A 52 -1.30 8.51 22.06
N ALA A 53 -1.79 7.29 22.30
CA ALA A 53 -1.31 6.08 21.66
C ALA A 53 -2.46 5.25 21.09
N ILE A 54 -2.12 4.43 20.11
CA ILE A 54 -2.99 3.39 19.52
C ILE A 54 -2.17 2.10 19.34
N ALA A 55 -2.86 0.98 19.08
CA ALA A 55 -2.21 -0.31 18.83
C ALA A 55 -1.59 -0.46 17.42
N ILE A 56 -1.71 0.55 16.55
CA ILE A 56 -1.27 0.51 15.15
C ILE A 56 -0.15 1.53 14.93
N SER A 57 0.96 1.11 14.33
CA SER A 57 2.19 1.92 14.24
C SER A 57 2.03 3.18 13.41
N SER A 58 1.30 3.11 12.30
CA SER A 58 1.16 4.22 11.36
C SER A 58 -0.24 4.25 10.75
N ILE A 59 -1.02 5.29 11.07
CA ILE A 59 -2.37 5.44 10.54
C ILE A 59 -2.85 6.89 10.63
N SER A 60 -3.57 7.34 9.59
CA SER A 60 -4.24 8.63 9.57
C SER A 60 -5.74 8.44 9.35
N LEU A 61 -6.53 8.59 10.42
CA LEU A 61 -7.98 8.34 10.38
C LEU A 61 -8.82 9.43 11.08
N PRO A 62 -10.11 9.54 10.73
CA PRO A 62 -11.06 10.35 11.48
C PRO A 62 -11.14 9.86 12.94
N PHE A 63 -10.97 10.78 13.88
CA PHE A 63 -11.10 10.53 15.30
C PHE A 63 -12.45 11.04 15.80
N VAL A 64 -13.13 10.21 16.58
CA VAL A 64 -14.42 10.51 17.19
C VAL A 64 -14.28 10.37 18.71
N PRO A 65 -14.48 11.45 19.48
CA PRO A 65 -14.48 11.39 20.93
C PRO A 65 -15.65 10.54 21.44
N PRO A 66 -15.56 9.92 22.63
CA PRO A 66 -16.62 9.09 23.17
C PRO A 66 -17.82 9.96 23.51
N SER A 67 -19.00 9.57 23.03
CA SER A 67 -20.24 10.35 23.17
C SER A 67 -20.75 10.46 24.61
N SER A 68 -20.35 9.54 25.49
CA SER A 68 -20.96 9.38 26.83
C SER A 68 -20.02 9.64 28.01
N SER A 69 -18.74 9.30 27.92
CA SER A 69 -17.83 9.30 29.09
C SER A 69 -17.03 10.59 29.28
N LEU A 70 -16.91 11.44 28.25
CA LEU A 70 -16.07 12.65 28.27
C LEU A 70 -16.86 13.90 27.90
N LYS A 71 -18.12 14.03 28.33
CA LYS A 71 -18.97 15.22 28.09
C LYS A 71 -18.33 16.54 28.54
N HIS A 72 -17.29 16.47 29.37
CA HIS A 72 -16.64 17.60 30.02
C HIS A 72 -15.40 18.11 29.31
N TYR A 73 -14.81 17.29 28.45
CA TYR A 73 -13.61 17.64 27.71
C TYR A 73 -14.02 18.14 26.33
N LYS A 74 -13.64 19.37 26.02
CA LYS A 74 -13.76 19.86 24.65
C LYS A 74 -12.43 19.58 23.96
N PHE A 75 -12.41 18.56 23.12
CA PHE A 75 -11.27 18.32 22.23
C PHE A 75 -11.24 19.47 21.23
N ILE A 76 -10.23 20.33 21.34
CA ILE A 76 -10.06 21.45 20.41
C ILE A 76 -9.49 20.85 19.15
N ARG A 77 -10.38 20.59 18.19
CA ARG A 77 -10.00 20.05 16.90
C ARG A 77 -10.49 20.97 15.81
N ASP A 78 -9.63 21.17 14.82
CA ASP A 78 -10.09 21.51 13.48
C ASP A 78 -11.07 20.41 13.05
N LYS A 79 -12.32 20.79 12.80
CA LYS A 79 -13.45 19.89 12.51
C LYS A 79 -13.18 18.89 11.37
N ASN A 80 -12.12 19.10 10.57
CA ASN A 80 -11.80 18.34 9.37
C ASN A 80 -10.48 17.56 9.41
N LYS A 81 -9.68 17.59 10.49
CA LYS A 81 -8.37 16.91 10.47
C LYS A 81 -8.51 15.44 10.88
N ALA A 82 -7.80 14.54 10.21
CA ALA A 82 -7.54 13.17 10.68
C ALA A 82 -6.51 13.23 11.82
N LEU A 83 -6.45 12.22 12.69
CA LEU A 83 -5.34 12.08 13.63
C LEU A 83 -4.29 11.25 12.92
N ASP A 84 -3.11 11.81 12.76
CA ASP A 84 -1.96 11.11 12.21
C ASP A 84 -1.16 10.51 13.36
N PHE A 85 -0.96 9.20 13.32
CA PHE A 85 -0.14 8.47 14.27
C PHE A 85 1.13 8.01 13.57
N GLN A 86 2.27 8.29 14.19
CA GLN A 86 3.58 7.83 13.76
C GLN A 86 4.22 7.10 14.93
N ASN A 87 4.71 5.89 14.69
CA ASN A 87 5.23 4.99 15.72
C ASN A 87 4.27 4.86 16.91
N TYR A 88 3.00 4.55 16.65
CA TYR A 88 1.94 4.35 17.64
C TYR A 88 1.50 5.61 18.41
N HIS A 89 2.15 6.75 18.20
CA HIS A 89 1.93 7.96 19.00
C HIS A 89 1.41 9.13 18.17
N SER A 90 0.62 9.99 18.81
CA SER A 90 0.18 11.28 18.28
C SER A 90 0.02 12.28 19.42
N THR A 91 -0.29 13.52 19.10
CA THR A 91 -0.59 14.57 20.08
C THR A 91 -1.97 15.16 19.82
N ILE A 92 -2.72 15.43 20.90
CA ILE A 92 -4.03 16.07 20.82
C ILE A 92 -4.14 17.20 21.84
N LEU A 93 -4.90 18.24 21.50
CA LEU A 93 -5.25 19.33 22.40
C LEU A 93 -6.52 18.98 23.17
N VAL A 94 -6.43 18.98 24.49
CA VAL A 94 -7.54 18.75 25.40
C VAL A 94 -7.78 20.02 26.21
N SER A 95 -9.03 20.46 26.30
CA SER A 95 -9.40 21.61 27.13
C SER A 95 -10.31 21.18 28.28
N ASN A 96 -10.01 21.69 29.47
CA ASN A 96 -10.85 21.60 30.64
C ASN A 96 -11.64 22.91 30.77
N SER A 97 -12.96 22.82 30.61
CA SER A 97 -13.85 23.97 30.71
C SER A 97 -14.44 24.16 32.12
N LYS A 98 -14.14 23.27 33.07
CA LYS A 98 -14.64 23.33 34.44
C LYS A 98 -13.80 24.24 35.32
N LYS A 99 -14.40 24.60 36.46
CA LYS A 99 -13.76 25.32 37.57
C LYS A 99 -12.84 24.45 38.44
N ASN A 100 -12.91 23.12 38.28
CA ASN A 100 -12.14 22.16 39.07
C ASN A 100 -11.06 21.51 38.21
N LEU A 101 -9.97 21.08 38.87
CA LEU A 101 -8.91 20.31 38.25
C LEU A 101 -9.45 18.93 37.82
N GLU A 102 -9.11 18.51 36.61
CA GLU A 102 -9.45 17.17 36.08
C GLU A 102 -8.19 16.34 35.85
N ILE A 103 -8.31 15.02 35.94
CA ILE A 103 -7.18 14.09 35.79
C ILE A 103 -7.53 13.08 34.71
N ILE A 104 -6.75 13.08 33.63
CA ILE A 104 -6.77 12.02 32.63
C ILE A 104 -5.70 11.00 33.01
N ARG A 105 -6.10 9.78 33.35
CA ARG A 105 -5.14 8.72 33.70
C ARG A 105 -4.47 8.15 32.45
N LYS A 106 -3.21 7.71 32.59
CA LYS A 106 -2.55 6.87 31.58
C LYS A 106 -3.45 5.67 31.24
N GLY A 107 -3.58 5.38 29.94
CA GLY A 107 -4.43 4.31 29.41
C GLY A 107 -5.92 4.66 29.30
N ALA A 108 -6.36 5.83 29.77
CA ALA A 108 -7.75 6.25 29.61
C ALA A 108 -8.10 6.39 28.12
N CYS A 109 -9.22 5.79 27.70
CA CYS A 109 -9.72 5.90 26.33
C CYS A 109 -10.28 7.31 26.09
N LEU A 110 -9.62 8.06 25.21
CA LEU A 110 -10.00 9.43 24.85
C LEU A 110 -10.93 9.48 23.64
N GLY A 111 -11.07 8.38 22.90
CA GLY A 111 -11.98 8.24 21.78
C GLY A 111 -11.56 7.11 20.84
N TYR A 112 -12.09 7.14 19.62
CA TYR A 112 -11.90 6.08 18.64
C TYR A 112 -11.53 6.63 17.28
N LEU A 113 -10.61 5.97 16.58
CA LEU A 113 -10.46 6.13 15.15
C LEU A 113 -11.50 5.29 14.43
N LEU A 114 -12.19 5.89 13.47
CA LEU A 114 -13.18 5.19 12.65
C LEU A 114 -12.52 4.69 11.37
N CYS A 115 -12.33 3.37 11.29
CA CYS A 115 -11.98 2.72 10.04
C CYS A 115 -13.27 2.25 9.35
N SER A 116 -13.75 3.04 8.37
CA SER A 116 -14.82 2.60 7.48
C SER A 116 -14.22 1.89 6.28
N SER A 117 -14.64 0.66 6.01
CA SER A 117 -14.22 -0.11 4.82
C SER A 117 -14.47 0.65 3.51
N LEU A 118 -15.47 1.55 3.46
CA LEU A 118 -15.76 2.40 2.30
C LEU A 118 -14.70 3.47 2.00
N LEU A 119 -13.84 3.85 2.96
CA LEU A 119 -12.77 4.84 2.74
C LEU A 119 -11.50 4.21 2.16
N GLN A 120 -11.45 2.89 1.96
CA GLN A 120 -10.40 2.21 1.19
C GLN A 120 -10.58 2.41 -0.33
N ARG A 121 -10.98 3.60 -0.77
CA ARG A 121 -10.58 4.01 -2.12
C ARG A 121 -9.06 4.16 -2.08
N PRO A 122 -8.31 3.57 -3.02
CA PRO A 122 -6.87 3.72 -3.07
C PRO A 122 -6.57 5.21 -3.23
N ARG A 123 -6.25 5.89 -2.13
CA ARG A 123 -5.66 7.22 -2.19
C ARG A 123 -4.28 6.98 -2.77
N ILE A 124 -4.11 7.39 -4.02
CA ILE A 124 -2.81 7.50 -4.67
C ILE A 124 -2.03 8.54 -3.85
N PHE A 125 -1.29 8.08 -2.86
CA PHE A 125 -0.32 8.93 -2.18
C PHE A 125 0.82 9.16 -3.17
N TYR A 126 0.82 10.34 -3.79
CA TYR A 126 2.00 10.86 -4.46
C TYR A 126 3.04 11.15 -3.38
N SER A 127 3.88 10.17 -3.07
CA SER A 127 5.13 10.44 -2.39
C SER A 127 6.04 11.14 -3.39
N SER A 128 6.22 12.45 -3.21
CA SER A 128 7.25 13.23 -3.90
C SER A 128 8.63 12.59 -3.69
N LEU A 129 9.44 12.64 -4.75
CA LEU A 129 10.82 12.18 -4.87
C LEU A 129 11.61 12.17 -3.54
N TYR A 130 11.87 10.98 -3.01
CA TYR A 130 13.15 10.73 -2.34
C TYR A 130 14.08 10.11 -3.38
N LYS A 131 14.96 10.92 -3.96
CA LYS A 131 16.15 10.42 -4.65
C LYS A 131 17.07 9.85 -3.58
N SER A 132 17.07 8.53 -3.39
CA SER A 132 18.18 7.89 -2.68
C SER A 132 19.38 7.89 -3.61
N LEU A 133 20.33 8.79 -3.36
CA LEU A 133 21.67 8.70 -3.96
C LEU A 133 22.37 7.52 -3.29
N GLY A 134 22.43 6.38 -3.99
CA GLY A 134 23.23 5.23 -3.59
C GLY A 134 24.72 5.57 -3.61
N ALA A 135 25.41 5.28 -2.51
CA ALA A 135 26.83 5.55 -2.32
C ALA A 135 27.66 4.29 -2.59
N THR A 136 27.87 3.94 -3.86
CA THR A 136 28.94 3.04 -4.30
C THR A 136 29.42 3.41 -5.71
N ARG A 137 30.24 4.45 -5.80
CA ARG A 137 31.25 4.52 -6.86
C ARG A 137 32.38 3.57 -6.46
N ARG A 138 32.41 2.35 -7.01
CA ARG A 138 33.67 1.60 -7.15
C ARG A 138 34.28 1.95 -8.49
N THR A 139 35.51 2.43 -8.46
CA THR A 139 36.38 2.64 -9.61
C THR A 139 36.52 1.33 -10.38
N GLY A 140 36.14 1.33 -11.67
CA GLY A 140 36.52 0.28 -12.62
C GLY A 140 35.41 -0.54 -13.27
N MET A 141 34.12 -0.33 -12.96
CA MET A 141 33.03 -0.95 -13.73
C MET A 141 32.09 0.10 -14.31
N ILE A 142 32.12 0.22 -15.63
CA ILE A 142 31.19 1.03 -16.42
C ILE A 142 29.87 0.24 -16.48
N PRO A 143 28.75 0.77 -15.95
CA PRO A 143 27.44 0.23 -16.29
C PRO A 143 27.21 0.45 -17.79
N ALA A 144 26.66 -0.56 -18.48
CA ALA A 144 26.29 -0.45 -19.89
C ALA A 144 25.21 0.64 -20.06
N SER A 145 25.66 1.87 -20.34
CA SER A 145 24.81 2.95 -20.80
C SER A 145 24.69 2.87 -22.30
N SER A 146 23.45 2.90 -22.76
CA SER A 146 23.02 3.07 -24.14
C SER A 146 23.79 4.18 -24.86
N ASP A 147 24.31 3.84 -26.03
CA ASP A 147 24.89 4.76 -27.01
C ASP A 147 23.88 5.84 -27.40
N PHE A 148 24.26 7.12 -27.24
CA PHE A 148 23.86 8.18 -28.17
C PHE A 148 24.89 9.32 -28.12
N LEU A 149 25.67 9.40 -29.21
CA LEU A 149 26.37 10.54 -29.82
C LEU A 149 27.00 11.60 -28.91
N THR A 150 28.31 11.46 -28.74
CA THR A 150 29.26 12.56 -28.50
C THR A 150 29.31 13.53 -29.68
N ASP A 151 29.20 14.82 -29.38
CA ASP A 151 29.94 15.83 -30.15
C ASP A 151 30.60 16.86 -29.21
N LYS A 152 31.81 17.24 -29.56
CA LYS A 152 32.73 18.09 -28.77
C LYS A 152 32.45 19.57 -29.05
N SER A 153 32.56 20.43 -28.03
CA SER A 153 33.44 21.63 -28.03
C SER A 153 33.06 22.63 -26.90
N SER A 154 34.08 23.39 -26.51
CA SER A 154 34.35 24.27 -25.37
C SER A 154 33.39 25.42 -25.03
N ASN A 155 33.47 25.81 -23.74
CA ASN A 155 33.37 27.14 -23.12
C ASN A 155 32.18 28.05 -23.50
N ASP A 156 31.26 28.27 -22.55
CA ASP A 156 31.24 29.49 -21.73
C ASP A 156 30.04 29.53 -20.78
N CYS A 157 30.26 30.18 -19.65
CA CYS A 157 29.30 30.37 -18.57
C CYS A 157 28.25 31.42 -18.97
N SER A 158 26.97 31.05 -19.10
CA SER A 158 25.86 32.00 -18.87
C SER A 158 24.51 31.31 -18.66
N VAL A 159 23.72 31.96 -17.83
CA VAL A 159 22.41 31.59 -17.29
C VAL A 159 21.35 31.56 -18.39
N SER A 160 20.83 30.37 -18.75
CA SER A 160 19.51 30.21 -19.37
C SER A 160 19.08 28.74 -19.38
N SER A 161 18.32 28.31 -18.37
CA SER A 161 17.81 26.93 -18.30
C SER A 161 16.32 26.92 -17.95
N CYS A 162 15.49 27.31 -18.92
CA CYS A 162 14.03 27.16 -18.84
C CYS A 162 13.40 26.55 -20.11
N HIS A 163 14.09 26.46 -21.25
CA HIS A 163 13.47 25.98 -22.50
C HIS A 163 13.70 24.50 -22.84
N THR A 164 14.79 23.88 -22.39
CA THR A 164 15.10 22.47 -22.73
C THR A 164 14.22 21.45 -21.97
N ILE A 165 13.66 21.84 -20.82
CA ILE A 165 12.75 20.99 -20.02
C ILE A 165 11.36 20.85 -20.70
N ILE A 166 10.98 21.80 -21.56
CA ILE A 166 9.66 21.81 -22.20
C ILE A 166 9.62 20.85 -23.40
N GLN A 167 10.72 20.73 -24.18
CA GLN A 167 10.78 19.79 -25.32
C GLN A 167 10.86 18.31 -24.88
N LEU A 168 11.68 17.99 -23.87
CA LEU A 168 11.73 16.63 -23.31
C LEU A 168 10.40 16.16 -22.71
N ARG A 169 9.55 17.09 -22.25
CA ARG A 169 8.19 16.79 -21.75
C ARG A 169 7.22 16.41 -22.88
N GLN A 170 7.36 17.01 -24.06
CA GLN A 170 6.46 16.78 -25.18
C GLN A 170 6.74 15.45 -25.88
N ASP A 171 8.02 15.04 -26.00
CA ASP A 171 8.38 13.75 -26.57
C ASP A 171 8.08 12.57 -25.62
N PHE A 172 8.17 12.78 -24.29
CA PHE A 172 7.70 11.81 -23.30
C PHE A 172 6.18 11.66 -23.30
N GLN A 173 5.43 12.74 -23.55
CA GLN A 173 3.96 12.67 -23.61
C GLN A 173 3.47 11.90 -24.84
N LYS A 174 4.13 12.03 -26.00
CA LYS A 174 3.78 11.28 -27.21
C LYS A 174 4.09 9.77 -27.12
N SER A 175 5.19 9.38 -26.47
CA SER A 175 5.52 7.95 -26.31
C SER A 175 4.63 7.26 -25.26
N VAL A 176 4.25 7.97 -24.19
CA VAL A 176 3.36 7.45 -23.13
C VAL A 176 1.94 7.22 -23.65
N SER A 177 1.42 8.07 -24.56
CA SER A 177 0.09 7.88 -25.15
C SER A 177 0.00 6.65 -26.06
N ASN A 178 1.06 6.30 -26.79
CA ASN A 178 1.05 5.13 -27.68
C ASN A 178 1.19 3.81 -26.90
N VAL A 179 1.98 3.80 -25.82
CA VAL A 179 2.12 2.62 -24.94
C VAL A 179 0.87 2.39 -24.09
N THR A 180 0.21 3.46 -23.62
CA THR A 180 -1.05 3.33 -22.88
C THR A 180 -2.21 2.85 -23.75
N GLN A 181 -2.30 3.26 -25.02
CA GLN A 181 -3.31 2.72 -25.95
C GLN A 181 -3.09 1.22 -26.23
N LEU A 182 -1.84 0.80 -26.49
CA LEU A 182 -1.53 -0.59 -26.78
C LEU A 182 -1.84 -1.53 -25.60
N VAL A 183 -1.54 -1.10 -24.37
CA VAL A 183 -1.80 -1.89 -23.14
C VAL A 183 -3.30 -1.94 -22.82
N VAL A 184 -4.04 -0.87 -23.10
CA VAL A 184 -5.50 -0.85 -22.97
C VAL A 184 -6.14 -1.83 -23.96
N ASP A 185 -5.67 -1.92 -25.20
CA ASP A 185 -6.24 -2.84 -26.18
C ASP A 185 -6.00 -4.32 -25.85
N VAL A 186 -4.84 -4.67 -25.29
CA VAL A 186 -4.54 -6.05 -24.88
C VAL A 186 -5.41 -6.47 -23.69
N THR A 187 -5.52 -5.63 -22.67
CA THR A 187 -6.35 -5.93 -21.49
C THR A 187 -7.84 -6.02 -21.85
N LEU A 188 -8.33 -5.15 -22.74
CA LEU A 188 -9.70 -5.23 -23.24
C LEU A 188 -9.98 -6.55 -23.98
N LYS A 189 -9.08 -6.98 -24.87
CA LYS A 189 -9.21 -8.26 -25.58
C LYS A 189 -9.24 -9.45 -24.62
N THR A 190 -8.40 -9.45 -23.60
CA THR A 190 -8.38 -10.51 -22.58
C THR A 190 -9.68 -10.52 -21.77
N ILE A 191 -10.17 -9.34 -21.36
CA ILE A 191 -11.45 -9.23 -20.64
C ILE A 191 -12.60 -9.74 -21.51
N HIS A 192 -12.67 -9.35 -22.78
CA HIS A 192 -13.70 -9.83 -23.69
C HIS A 192 -13.66 -11.36 -23.85
N SER A 193 -12.47 -11.94 -24.05
CA SER A 193 -12.26 -13.39 -24.13
C SER A 193 -12.73 -14.15 -22.87
N LEU A 194 -12.56 -13.57 -21.68
CA LEU A 194 -13.02 -14.16 -20.42
C LEU A 194 -14.56 -14.27 -20.34
N VAL A 195 -15.28 -13.32 -20.92
CA VAL A 195 -16.75 -13.29 -20.88
C VAL A 195 -17.39 -14.00 -22.08
N ASP A 196 -16.62 -14.33 -23.11
CA ASP A 196 -17.15 -14.90 -24.36
C ASP A 196 -17.79 -16.28 -24.19
N LYS A 197 -17.41 -17.03 -23.14
CA LYS A 197 -17.97 -18.35 -22.83
C LYS A 197 -19.36 -18.30 -22.18
N ILE A 198 -19.86 -17.12 -21.82
CA ILE A 198 -21.16 -16.95 -21.17
C ILE A 198 -22.26 -16.83 -22.22
N GLN A 199 -23.23 -17.75 -22.19
CA GLN A 199 -24.34 -17.79 -23.16
C GLN A 199 -25.40 -16.71 -22.91
N ASP A 200 -25.67 -16.39 -21.64
CA ASP A 200 -26.64 -15.36 -21.26
C ASP A 200 -26.08 -13.95 -21.56
N ARG A 201 -26.72 -13.25 -22.49
CA ARG A 201 -26.35 -11.88 -22.90
C ARG A 201 -26.38 -10.88 -21.75
N GLN A 202 -27.35 -10.99 -20.84
CA GLN A 202 -27.51 -10.03 -19.75
C GLN A 202 -26.39 -10.21 -18.72
N GLN A 203 -26.08 -11.46 -18.37
CA GLN A 203 -24.96 -11.79 -17.49
C GLN A 203 -23.63 -11.38 -18.11
N LYS A 204 -23.45 -11.65 -19.42
CA LYS A 204 -22.26 -11.25 -20.18
C LYS A 204 -22.04 -9.74 -20.07
N GLN A 205 -23.07 -8.92 -20.31
CA GLN A 205 -22.95 -7.46 -20.20
C GLN A 205 -22.67 -6.99 -18.76
N ASN A 206 -23.37 -7.54 -17.77
CA ASN A 206 -23.16 -7.16 -16.37
C ASN A 206 -21.72 -7.47 -15.91
N LEU A 207 -21.20 -8.64 -16.30
CA LEU A 207 -19.85 -9.08 -15.94
C LEU A 207 -18.78 -8.28 -16.67
N LEU A 208 -19.00 -7.93 -17.94
CA LEU A 208 -18.13 -7.04 -18.69
C LEU A 208 -18.02 -5.66 -18.01
N LEU A 209 -19.16 -5.07 -17.63
CA LEU A 209 -19.18 -3.79 -16.91
C LEU A 209 -18.42 -3.88 -15.57
N LEU A 210 -18.57 -4.98 -14.86
CA LEU A 210 -17.86 -5.23 -13.60
C LEU A 210 -16.34 -5.30 -13.82
N PHE A 211 -15.88 -6.06 -14.81
CA PHE A 211 -14.45 -6.16 -15.13
C PHE A 211 -13.88 -4.82 -15.61
N MET A 212 -14.62 -4.04 -16.39
CA MET A 212 -14.18 -2.71 -16.79
C MET A 212 -14.09 -1.76 -15.59
N HIS A 213 -15.05 -1.83 -14.67
CA HIS A 213 -15.06 -1.01 -13.47
C HIS A 213 -13.87 -1.31 -12.55
N PHE A 214 -13.51 -2.59 -12.41
CA PHE A 214 -12.42 -3.06 -11.55
C PHE A 214 -11.13 -3.41 -12.30
N ARG A 215 -10.97 -2.96 -13.56
CA ARG A 215 -9.85 -3.35 -14.44
C ARG A 215 -8.47 -3.11 -13.83
N GLY A 216 -8.32 -2.06 -13.03
CA GLY A 216 -7.05 -1.72 -12.37
C GLY A 216 -6.63 -2.71 -11.28
N ILE A 217 -7.56 -3.55 -10.80
CA ILE A 217 -7.27 -4.63 -9.84
C ILE A 217 -6.85 -5.91 -10.58
N PHE A 218 -7.40 -6.12 -11.78
CA PHE A 218 -7.18 -7.32 -12.60
C PHE A 218 -6.07 -7.16 -13.64
N ASP A 219 -5.36 -6.03 -13.66
CA ASP A 219 -4.24 -5.84 -14.57
C ASP A 219 -3.06 -6.76 -14.17
N THR A 220 -3.02 -7.94 -14.79
CA THR A 220 -1.95 -8.94 -14.62
C THR A 220 -0.78 -8.71 -15.59
N THR A 221 -0.81 -7.66 -16.41
CA THR A 221 0.22 -7.44 -17.44
C THR A 221 1.55 -6.99 -16.85
N LYS A 222 1.55 -6.50 -15.61
CA LYS A 222 2.74 -6.07 -14.88
C LYS A 222 2.77 -6.70 -13.49
N HIS A 223 3.98 -7.05 -13.04
CA HIS A 223 4.22 -7.33 -11.63
C HIS A 223 3.88 -6.09 -10.82
N ASN A 224 2.75 -6.13 -10.11
CA ASN A 224 2.29 -5.01 -9.30
C ASN A 224 2.73 -5.22 -7.86
N ILE A 225 3.62 -4.35 -7.38
CA ILE A 225 3.98 -4.31 -5.97
C ILE A 225 2.81 -3.70 -5.22
N ALA A 226 2.12 -4.51 -4.42
CA ALA A 226 1.06 -4.02 -3.54
C ALA A 226 1.65 -2.97 -2.59
N ARG A 227 1.30 -1.70 -2.82
CA ARG A 227 1.66 -0.61 -1.91
C ARG A 227 0.73 -0.64 -0.71
N THR A 228 1.07 -1.48 0.26
CA THR A 228 0.36 -1.54 1.54
C THR A 228 0.80 -0.38 2.43
N PRO A 229 -0.13 0.35 3.07
CA PRO A 229 0.20 1.47 3.94
C PRO A 229 0.85 1.03 5.26
N ILE A 230 0.70 -0.26 5.62
CA ILE A 230 1.24 -0.84 6.84
C ILE A 230 2.52 -1.59 6.45
N PRO A 231 3.70 -1.15 6.93
CA PRO A 231 4.93 -1.89 6.68
C PRO A 231 4.86 -3.26 7.36
N HIS A 232 5.28 -4.30 6.65
CA HIS A 232 5.42 -5.62 7.24
C HIS A 232 6.64 -5.62 8.19
N VAL A 233 6.40 -5.80 9.49
CA VAL A 233 7.46 -5.86 10.51
C VAL A 233 7.63 -7.30 10.95
N ILE A 234 8.86 -7.81 10.85
CA ILE A 234 9.24 -9.13 11.36
C ILE A 234 9.88 -8.93 12.71
N SER A 235 9.19 -9.33 13.78
CA SER A 235 9.74 -9.28 15.15
C SER A 235 10.72 -10.44 15.35
N THR A 236 11.97 -10.13 15.66
CA THR A 236 13.01 -11.12 15.95
C THR A 236 13.25 -11.25 17.45
N VAL A 237 13.68 -12.43 17.89
CA VAL A 237 14.25 -12.64 19.23
C VAL A 237 15.68 -12.10 19.22
N PRO A 238 16.21 -11.55 20.32
CA PRO A 238 17.61 -11.11 20.38
C PRO A 238 18.57 -12.28 20.17
N HIS A 239 19.15 -12.39 18.98
CA HIS A 239 20.18 -13.34 18.60
C HIS A 239 21.11 -12.74 17.53
N SER A 240 22.28 -13.35 17.34
CA SER A 240 23.18 -13.00 16.26
C SER A 240 22.53 -13.27 14.89
N PRO A 241 22.77 -12.42 13.87
CA PRO A 241 22.14 -12.58 12.57
C PRO A 241 22.57 -13.88 11.89
N PRO A 242 21.65 -14.78 11.52
CA PRO A 242 22.00 -15.96 10.74
C PRO A 242 22.42 -15.55 9.32
N ALA A 243 23.57 -16.08 8.88
CA ALA A 243 24.11 -15.85 7.55
C ALA A 243 24.48 -17.19 6.92
N SER A 244 23.64 -17.67 6.01
CA SER A 244 23.85 -18.92 5.30
C SER A 244 24.50 -18.73 3.94
N ARG A 245 25.37 -19.66 3.58
CA ARG A 245 26.01 -19.70 2.26
C ARG A 245 25.01 -20.15 1.19
N PRO A 246 25.05 -19.59 -0.02
CA PRO A 246 24.19 -20.04 -1.11
C PRO A 246 24.44 -21.51 -1.45
N TYR A 247 23.38 -22.24 -1.78
CA TYR A 247 23.52 -23.62 -2.24
C TYR A 247 24.12 -23.66 -3.65
N PRO A 248 25.05 -24.58 -3.95
CA PRO A 248 25.54 -24.78 -5.31
C PRO A 248 24.39 -25.21 -6.24
N GLN A 249 24.14 -24.45 -7.31
CA GLN A 249 23.02 -24.65 -8.24
C GLN A 249 23.51 -24.93 -9.67
N ARG A 250 24.26 -26.04 -9.85
CA ARG A 250 24.89 -26.38 -11.15
C ARG A 250 23.87 -26.42 -12.29
N GLY A 251 24.12 -25.65 -13.34
CA GLY A 251 23.30 -25.62 -14.56
C GLY A 251 22.00 -24.83 -14.43
N LYS A 252 21.83 -24.08 -13.33
CA LYS A 252 20.66 -23.23 -13.08
C LYS A 252 21.05 -21.77 -12.81
N GLU A 253 22.33 -21.44 -12.87
CA GLU A 253 22.86 -20.12 -12.55
C GLU A 253 22.29 -19.04 -13.47
N GLU A 254 22.15 -19.34 -14.76
CA GLU A 254 21.60 -18.39 -15.73
C GLU A 254 20.11 -18.11 -15.50
N ALA A 255 19.31 -19.15 -15.27
CA ALA A 255 17.89 -19.00 -14.94
C ALA A 255 17.70 -18.23 -13.62
N MET A 256 18.57 -18.47 -12.63
CA MET A 256 18.58 -17.73 -11.37
C MET A 256 18.87 -16.26 -11.61
N TYR A 257 19.90 -15.97 -12.40
CA TYR A 257 20.30 -14.62 -12.72
C TYR A 257 19.18 -13.85 -13.45
N GLN A 258 18.54 -14.47 -14.45
CA GLN A 258 17.44 -13.86 -15.19
C GLN A 258 16.25 -13.49 -14.27
N LEU A 259 15.86 -14.39 -13.37
CA LEU A 259 14.80 -14.11 -12.38
C LEU A 259 15.18 -12.98 -11.42
N ILE A 260 16.42 -12.96 -10.93
CA ILE A 260 16.91 -11.90 -10.06
C ILE A 260 16.89 -10.54 -10.79
N GLN A 261 17.34 -10.49 -12.04
CA GLN A 261 17.32 -9.27 -12.85
C GLN A 261 15.89 -8.79 -13.12
N GLU A 262 14.96 -9.72 -13.39
CA GLU A 262 13.54 -9.40 -13.51
C GLU A 262 13.02 -8.76 -12.23
N PHE A 263 13.27 -9.37 -11.07
CA PHE A 263 12.83 -8.86 -9.76
C PHE A 263 13.46 -7.52 -9.38
N LEU A 264 14.74 -7.30 -9.70
CA LEU A 264 15.41 -6.02 -9.53
C LEU A 264 14.80 -4.95 -10.45
N HIS A 265 14.58 -5.27 -11.72
CA HIS A 265 14.02 -4.35 -12.71
C HIS A 265 12.63 -3.86 -12.31
N VAL A 266 11.78 -4.74 -11.78
CA VAL A 266 10.44 -4.37 -11.30
C VAL A 266 10.43 -3.77 -9.89
N GLY A 267 11.57 -3.81 -9.18
CA GLY A 267 11.73 -3.28 -7.82
C GLY A 267 11.15 -4.16 -6.71
N LEU A 268 10.94 -5.46 -6.97
CA LEU A 268 10.48 -6.42 -5.96
C LEU A 268 11.57 -6.73 -4.92
N ILE A 269 12.83 -6.72 -5.35
CA ILE A 269 14.01 -6.87 -4.49
C ILE A 269 14.98 -5.71 -4.74
N VAL A 270 15.89 -5.48 -3.80
CA VAL A 270 16.94 -4.46 -3.86
C VAL A 270 18.23 -5.07 -3.31
N GLU A 271 19.36 -4.63 -3.85
CA GLU A 271 20.68 -4.99 -3.32
C GLU A 271 20.84 -4.54 -1.86
N SER A 272 21.35 -5.42 -1.01
CA SER A 272 21.53 -5.12 0.41
C SER A 272 22.88 -5.61 0.93
N ASN A 273 23.43 -4.89 1.91
CA ASN A 273 24.60 -5.30 2.69
C ASN A 273 24.16 -5.87 4.05
N SER A 274 23.03 -6.58 4.07
CA SER A 274 22.44 -7.12 5.29
C SER A 274 23.38 -8.14 5.93
N PRO A 275 23.54 -8.13 7.26
CA PRO A 275 24.25 -9.21 7.96
C PRO A 275 23.42 -10.50 8.02
N TYR A 276 22.12 -10.45 7.70
CA TYR A 276 21.24 -11.61 7.57
C TYR A 276 21.27 -12.12 6.13
N ALA A 277 21.48 -13.42 5.93
CA ALA A 277 21.45 -14.05 4.62
C ALA A 277 20.80 -15.43 4.67
N ALA A 278 19.86 -15.67 3.76
CA ALA A 278 19.21 -16.95 3.56
C ALA A 278 19.53 -17.48 2.15
N SER A 279 19.70 -18.79 2.04
CA SER A 279 20.04 -19.44 0.78
C SER A 279 18.78 -19.59 -0.08
N ALA A 280 18.90 -19.35 -1.38
CA ALA A 280 17.80 -19.52 -2.33
C ALA A 280 18.01 -20.76 -3.21
N ILE A 281 16.89 -21.37 -3.63
CA ILE A 281 16.88 -22.53 -4.53
C ILE A 281 15.89 -22.37 -5.68
N LEU A 282 16.27 -22.82 -6.87
CA LEU A 282 15.35 -22.94 -8.01
C LEU A 282 14.64 -24.29 -8.09
N VAL A 283 13.32 -24.22 -8.14
CA VAL A 283 12.42 -25.36 -8.30
C VAL A 283 11.66 -25.27 -9.62
N LYS A 284 11.65 -26.35 -10.41
CA LYS A 284 10.99 -26.37 -11.72
C LYS A 284 9.46 -26.36 -11.56
N LYS A 285 8.76 -25.55 -12.35
CA LYS A 285 7.28 -25.59 -12.41
C LYS A 285 6.84 -26.87 -13.12
N LYS A 286 5.82 -27.55 -12.58
CA LYS A 286 5.25 -28.75 -13.21
C LYS A 286 4.46 -28.46 -14.50
N ILE A 287 4.00 -27.22 -14.70
CA ILE A 287 3.00 -26.87 -15.72
C ILE A 287 3.62 -26.38 -17.04
N ILE A 288 4.80 -25.75 -16.98
CA ILE A 288 5.48 -25.19 -18.16
C ILE A 288 6.92 -25.70 -18.15
N LEU A 289 7.34 -26.32 -19.25
CA LEU A 289 8.61 -27.06 -19.35
C LEU A 289 9.88 -26.23 -19.08
N LEU A 290 9.78 -24.90 -19.05
CA LEU A 290 10.89 -23.95 -18.93
C LEU A 290 10.74 -22.92 -17.78
N ASP A 291 9.70 -23.01 -16.96
CA ASP A 291 9.51 -22.07 -15.86
C ASP A 291 10.14 -22.56 -14.55
N TRP A 292 10.70 -21.62 -13.79
CA TRP A 292 11.28 -21.86 -12.46
C TRP A 292 10.59 -21.02 -11.38
N TRP A 293 10.56 -21.55 -10.15
CA TRP A 293 10.25 -20.82 -8.92
C TRP A 293 11.54 -20.56 -8.16
N LEU A 294 11.76 -19.32 -7.75
CA LEU A 294 12.78 -18.97 -6.77
C LEU A 294 12.19 -19.15 -5.37
N ILE A 295 12.75 -20.05 -4.58
CA ILE A 295 12.36 -20.29 -3.18
C ILE A 295 13.50 -19.84 -2.29
N ILE A 296 13.21 -18.95 -1.34
CA ILE A 296 14.13 -18.59 -0.27
C ILE A 296 13.91 -19.61 0.84
N ASN A 297 14.94 -20.36 1.19
CA ASN A 297 14.86 -21.35 2.25
C ASN A 297 15.01 -20.62 3.58
N ASP A 298 13.96 -20.63 4.40
CA ASP A 298 14.05 -20.08 5.74
C ASP A 298 14.99 -20.94 6.59
N LEU A 299 15.92 -20.25 7.24
CA LEU A 299 16.68 -20.83 8.33
C LEU A 299 15.71 -20.95 9.50
N MET A 300 15.09 -22.11 9.64
CA MET A 300 14.56 -22.52 10.95
C MET A 300 15.73 -22.47 11.94
N PRO A 301 15.62 -21.71 13.04
CA PRO A 301 16.57 -21.80 14.14
C PRO A 301 16.57 -23.20 14.77
#